data_AF-A0A4Q3J9R3-F1
#
_entry.id   AF-A0A4Q3J9R3-F1
#
_cell.length_a   1.000
_cell.length_b   1.000
_cell.length_c   1.000
_cell.angle_alpha   90.00
_cell.angle_beta   90.00
_cell.angle_gamma   90.00
#
_symmetry.space_group_name_H-M   'P 1'
#
loop_
_entity.id
_entity.type
_entity.pdbx_description
1 polymer ?
#
loop_
_entity_poly.entity_id
_entity_poly.type
_entity_poly.pdbx_seq_one_letter_code
_entity_poly.pdbx_strand_id
1 'polypeptide(L)'
;MPLVCNLPVGGRTKCSGDRCDGGITCSSPGCEILCGVGACSGGITCSGLDCDVACGVGACGGPVNVKATSNHVACGTDACSGQVTCTGPSCDIDCQASGACGGQVSCGGASCDVLCAPKACPGGVCCSAASCELHGNPNQCSL
;
A
#
# COMPACT_ATOMS: atom_id res chain seq x y z
N MET A 1 -5.53 -22.17 9.70
CA MET A 1 -4.73 -21.09 10.31
C MET A 1 -4.11 -20.29 9.18
N PRO A 2 -4.37 -18.99 9.05
CA PRO A 2 -3.81 -18.20 7.97
C PRO A 2 -2.30 -18.00 8.18
N LEU A 3 -1.52 -18.06 7.10
CA LEU A 3 -0.06 -18.03 7.16
C LEU A 3 0.41 -16.58 7.31
N VAL A 4 1.14 -16.26 8.38
CA VAL A 4 1.80 -14.96 8.54
C VAL A 4 3.20 -15.06 7.94
N CYS A 5 3.51 -14.19 6.98
CA CYS A 5 4.81 -14.14 6.34
C CYS A 5 5.65 -13.05 7.02
N ASN A 6 6.59 -13.46 7.86
CA ASN A 6 7.55 -12.56 8.49
C ASN A 6 8.87 -12.61 7.69
N LEU A 7 9.32 -11.49 7.15
CA LEU A 7 10.57 -11.42 6.38
C LEU A 7 11.73 -10.94 7.28
N PRO A 8 12.64 -11.84 7.70
CA PRO A 8 13.90 -11.44 8.30
C PRO A 8 14.90 -11.03 7.22
N VAL A 9 15.31 -9.76 7.24
CA VAL A 9 16.43 -9.13 6.50
C VAL A 9 16.39 -9.19 4.95
N GLY A 10 16.05 -8.06 4.32
CA GLY A 10 16.29 -7.74 2.90
C GLY A 10 15.73 -8.75 1.91
N GLY A 11 14.44 -9.03 2.01
CA GLY A 11 13.78 -10.09 1.25
C GLY A 11 12.75 -9.58 0.25
N ARG A 12 12.73 -10.21 -0.93
CA ARG A 12 11.61 -10.18 -1.87
C ARG A 12 10.66 -11.31 -1.53
N THR A 13 9.43 -11.00 -1.13
CA THR A 13 8.37 -11.99 -0.92
C THR A 13 7.36 -11.92 -2.04
N LYS A 14 7.17 -13.05 -2.73
CA LYS A 14 6.13 -13.20 -3.75
C LYS A 14 5.04 -14.13 -3.25
N CYS A 15 3.85 -13.58 -3.05
CA CYS A 15 2.65 -14.30 -2.66
C CYS A 15 1.84 -14.63 -3.91
N SER A 16 1.20 -15.80 -3.96
CA SER A 16 0.32 -16.20 -5.08
C SER A 16 -0.70 -17.20 -4.56
N GLY A 17 -1.97 -17.04 -4.94
CA GLY A 17 -3.10 -17.74 -4.31
C GLY A 17 -3.26 -17.35 -2.84
N ASP A 18 -3.72 -18.28 -2.00
CA ASP A 18 -4.03 -18.06 -0.57
C ASP A 18 -2.78 -17.94 0.35
N ARG A 19 -1.62 -17.57 -0.22
CA ARG A 19 -0.37 -17.44 0.54
C ARG A 19 -0.29 -16.06 1.18
N CYS A 20 0.13 -16.04 2.45
CA CYS A 20 0.31 -14.83 3.27
C CYS A 20 -0.99 -14.11 3.66
N ASP A 21 -2.12 -14.83 3.68
CA ASP A 21 -3.41 -14.31 4.14
C ASP A 21 -3.48 -13.99 5.63
N GLY A 22 -2.50 -14.47 6.42
CA GLY A 22 -2.37 -14.07 7.83
C GLY A 22 -1.78 -12.67 7.99
N GLY A 23 -1.27 -12.09 6.90
CA GLY A 23 -0.58 -10.83 6.88
C GLY A 23 0.92 -10.98 6.62
N ILE A 24 1.54 -9.85 6.31
CA ILE A 24 2.95 -9.73 5.98
C ILE A 24 3.56 -8.67 6.87
N THR A 25 4.67 -8.99 7.53
CA THR A 25 5.48 -8.01 8.25
C THR A 25 6.90 -8.01 7.70
N CYS A 26 7.39 -6.85 7.30
CA CYS A 26 8.77 -6.67 6.86
C CYS A 26 9.39 -5.43 7.52
N SER A 27 10.48 -5.64 8.26
CA SER A 27 11.16 -4.56 9.01
C SER A 27 12.62 -4.41 8.61
N SER A 28 12.94 -4.78 7.38
CA SER A 28 14.32 -4.90 6.91
C SER A 28 14.66 -3.84 5.87
N PRO A 29 15.94 -3.48 5.68
CA PRO A 29 16.34 -2.63 4.55
C PRO A 29 15.99 -3.33 3.24
N GLY A 30 15.25 -2.68 2.34
CA GLY A 30 14.85 -3.24 1.04
C GLY A 30 13.78 -4.34 1.13
N CYS A 31 12.57 -3.99 1.53
CA CYS A 31 11.41 -4.89 1.53
C CYS A 31 10.68 -4.82 0.18
N GLU A 32 10.54 -5.94 -0.51
CA GLU A 32 9.74 -6.03 -1.74
C GLU A 32 8.64 -7.08 -1.57
N ILE A 33 7.38 -6.64 -1.61
CA ILE A 33 6.20 -7.47 -1.35
C ILE A 33 5.37 -7.51 -2.63
N LEU A 34 5.35 -8.67 -3.29
CA LEU A 34 4.65 -8.90 -4.55
C LEU A 34 3.46 -9.83 -4.30
N CYS A 35 2.26 -9.27 -4.23
CA CYS A 35 1.03 -10.00 -4.05
C CYS A 35 0.41 -10.32 -5.42
N GLY A 36 0.36 -11.60 -5.79
CA GLY A 36 -0.35 -12.06 -6.97
C GLY A 36 -1.87 -11.91 -6.86
N VAL A 37 -2.60 -12.36 -7.88
CA VAL A 37 -4.08 -12.27 -7.94
C VAL A 37 -4.70 -12.91 -6.69
N GLY A 38 -5.57 -12.16 -6.01
CA GLY A 38 -6.30 -12.60 -4.81
C GLY A 38 -5.43 -12.92 -3.58
N ALA A 39 -4.12 -12.63 -3.63
CA ALA A 39 -3.21 -12.94 -2.53
C ALA A 39 -3.16 -11.84 -1.48
N CYS A 40 -2.53 -12.13 -0.34
CA CYS A 40 -2.30 -11.16 0.74
C CYS A 40 -3.63 -10.58 1.25
N SER A 41 -4.63 -11.42 1.53
CA SER A 41 -5.90 -10.93 2.08
C SER A 41 -5.76 -10.36 3.50
N GLY A 42 -4.69 -10.73 4.21
CA GLY A 42 -4.31 -10.14 5.50
C GLY A 42 -3.66 -8.76 5.39
N GLY A 43 -3.37 -8.15 6.54
CA GLY A 43 -2.70 -6.85 6.59
C GLY A 43 -1.23 -6.91 6.22
N ILE A 44 -0.72 -5.90 5.53
CA ILE A 44 0.69 -5.72 5.19
C ILE A 44 1.25 -4.61 6.08
N THR A 45 2.36 -4.87 6.75
CA THR A 45 3.12 -3.87 7.52
C THR A 45 4.57 -3.86 7.06
N CYS A 46 5.03 -2.73 6.55
CA CYS A 46 6.41 -2.55 6.11
C CYS A 46 7.04 -1.34 6.82
N SER A 47 8.15 -1.57 7.53
CA SER A 47 8.80 -0.57 8.37
C SER A 47 10.33 -0.58 8.20
N GLY A 48 10.79 -0.98 7.01
CA GLY A 48 12.20 -1.03 6.63
C GLY A 48 12.80 0.34 6.32
N LEU A 49 13.90 0.35 5.56
CA LEU A 49 14.45 1.57 4.96
C LEU A 49 13.68 1.95 3.68
N ASP A 50 13.39 0.94 2.87
CA ASP A 50 12.67 1.04 1.60
C ASP A 50 11.60 -0.05 1.55
N CYS A 51 10.40 0.31 1.13
CA CYS A 51 9.25 -0.59 1.06
C CYS A 51 8.56 -0.47 -0.29
N ASP A 52 8.64 -1.52 -1.09
CA ASP A 52 7.90 -1.69 -2.34
C ASP A 52 6.78 -2.73 -2.12
N VAL A 53 5.54 -2.30 -2.30
CA VAL A 53 4.36 -3.17 -2.21
C VAL A 53 3.62 -3.13 -3.54
N ALA A 54 3.55 -4.26 -4.23
CA ALA A 54 2.80 -4.40 -5.47
C ALA A 54 1.66 -5.40 -5.28
N CYS A 55 0.43 -4.92 -5.40
CA CYS A 55 -0.80 -5.68 -5.25
C CYS A 55 -1.40 -5.97 -6.62
N GLY A 56 -1.49 -7.24 -6.99
CA GLY A 56 -2.20 -7.70 -8.18
C GLY A 56 -3.72 -7.56 -8.05
N VAL A 57 -4.45 -8.04 -9.06
CA VAL A 57 -5.92 -7.95 -9.11
C VAL A 57 -6.55 -8.60 -7.88
N GLY A 58 -7.43 -7.87 -7.19
CA GLY A 58 -8.13 -8.34 -5.99
C GLY A 58 -7.20 -8.70 -4.81
N ALA A 59 -5.94 -8.31 -4.86
CA ALA A 59 -4.95 -8.61 -3.81
C ALA A 59 -4.95 -7.53 -2.72
N CYS A 60 -4.27 -7.80 -1.61
CA CYS A 60 -4.13 -6.83 -0.51
C CYS A 60 -5.49 -6.43 0.07
N GLY A 61 -6.29 -7.44 0.42
CA GLY A 61 -7.65 -7.23 0.92
C GLY A 61 -7.68 -6.52 2.28
N GLY A 62 -6.63 -6.71 3.09
CA GLY A 62 -6.43 -6.08 4.38
C GLY A 62 -5.75 -4.71 4.30
N PRO A 63 -5.47 -4.08 5.45
CA PRO A 63 -4.80 -2.79 5.49
C PRO A 63 -3.34 -2.89 5.04
N VAL A 64 -2.88 -1.91 4.26
CA VAL A 64 -1.47 -1.78 3.84
C VAL A 64 -0.87 -0.61 4.59
N ASN A 65 0.09 -0.88 5.48
CA ASN A 65 0.75 0.11 6.32
C ASN A 65 2.25 0.15 6.01
N VAL A 66 2.70 1.19 5.33
CA VAL A 66 4.11 1.37 4.97
C VAL A 66 4.68 2.60 5.70
N LYS A 67 5.82 2.42 6.38
CA LYS A 67 6.41 3.41 7.30
C LYS A 67 7.92 3.56 7.15
N ALA A 68 8.44 3.24 5.97
CA ALA A 68 9.86 3.30 5.66
C ALA A 68 10.30 4.72 5.27
N THR A 69 11.59 4.88 4.97
CA THR A 69 12.13 6.16 4.49
C THR A 69 11.65 6.47 3.07
N SER A 70 11.71 5.47 2.19
CA SER A 70 11.09 5.48 0.86
C SER A 70 10.02 4.39 0.79
N ASN A 71 8.85 4.75 0.29
CA ASN A 71 7.71 3.85 0.22
C ASN A 71 7.04 3.97 -1.14
N HIS A 72 6.78 2.84 -1.76
CA HIS A 72 6.03 2.76 -2.99
C HIS A 72 4.95 1.68 -2.87
N VAL A 73 3.71 2.05 -3.16
CA VAL A 73 2.55 1.16 -3.12
C VAL A 73 1.85 1.22 -4.48
N ALA A 74 1.83 0.10 -5.19
CA ALA A 74 1.14 -0.02 -6.47
C ALA A 74 -0.03 -1.00 -6.35
N CYS A 75 -1.23 -0.55 -6.66
CA CYS A 75 -2.45 -1.34 -6.55
C CYS A 75 -3.07 -1.61 -7.93
N GLY A 76 -3.30 -2.89 -8.23
CA GLY A 76 -4.01 -3.36 -9.43
C GLY A 76 -5.52 -3.23 -9.31
N THR A 77 -6.26 -3.74 -10.30
CA THR A 77 -7.74 -3.66 -10.32
C THR A 77 -8.37 -4.28 -9.08
N ASP A 78 -9.29 -3.54 -8.44
CA ASP A 78 -9.98 -3.95 -7.21
C ASP A 78 -9.04 -4.46 -6.10
N ALA A 79 -7.77 -4.05 -6.13
CA ALA A 79 -6.81 -4.35 -5.09
C ALA A 79 -7.00 -3.40 -3.90
N CYS A 80 -6.16 -3.56 -2.86
CA CYS A 80 -6.04 -2.62 -1.75
C CYS A 80 -7.41 -2.16 -1.23
N SER A 81 -8.32 -3.13 -1.03
CA SER A 81 -9.69 -2.85 -0.60
C SER A 81 -9.75 -2.34 0.84
N GLY A 82 -8.72 -2.62 1.62
CA GLY A 82 -8.48 -2.03 2.93
C GLY A 82 -7.85 -0.63 2.84
N GLN A 83 -7.63 -0.01 4.00
CA GLN A 83 -6.96 1.28 4.08
C GLN A 83 -5.49 1.15 3.62
N VAL A 84 -5.04 2.10 2.80
CA VAL A 84 -3.61 2.27 2.46
C VAL A 84 -3.07 3.43 3.28
N THR A 85 -2.14 3.14 4.19
CA THR A 85 -1.46 4.14 5.02
C THR A 85 0.01 4.19 4.66
N CYS A 86 0.47 5.34 4.17
CA CYS A 86 1.88 5.63 3.97
C CYS A 86 2.31 6.77 4.89
N THR A 87 3.28 6.51 5.78
CA THR A 87 3.84 7.53 6.66
C THR A 87 5.36 7.46 6.62
N GLY A 88 5.98 8.33 5.85
CA GLY A 88 7.43 8.37 5.69
C GLY A 88 7.92 9.67 5.07
N PRO A 89 9.23 9.91 5.01
CA PRO A 89 9.82 11.01 4.26
C PRO A 89 9.35 11.07 2.80
N SER A 90 9.29 9.93 2.11
CA SER A 90 8.78 9.81 0.74
C SER A 90 7.75 8.68 0.66
N CYS A 91 6.63 9.01 0.04
CA CYS A 91 5.47 8.14 -0.15
C CYS A 91 4.95 8.32 -1.57
N ASP A 92 5.00 7.25 -2.35
CA ASP A 92 4.45 7.19 -3.70
C ASP A 92 3.36 6.12 -3.73
N ILE A 93 2.12 6.51 -4.04
CA ILE A 93 0.97 5.61 -4.07
C ILE A 93 0.35 5.65 -5.48
N ASP A 94 0.48 4.54 -6.21
CA ASP A 94 -0.06 4.36 -7.55
C ASP A 94 -1.35 3.51 -7.51
N CYS A 95 -2.46 4.20 -7.78
CA CYS A 95 -3.80 3.64 -7.91
C CYS A 95 -4.32 3.91 -9.34
N GLN A 96 -3.62 3.47 -10.38
CA GLN A 96 -4.05 3.71 -11.77
C GLN A 96 -5.14 2.77 -12.29
N ALA A 97 -5.36 1.63 -11.65
CA ALA A 97 -6.38 0.68 -12.08
C ALA A 97 -7.78 1.01 -11.49
N SER A 98 -8.84 0.57 -12.16
CA SER A 98 -10.21 0.73 -11.66
C SER A 98 -10.36 0.08 -10.28
N GLY A 99 -10.90 0.82 -9.31
CA GLY A 99 -11.09 0.34 -7.95
C GLY A 99 -9.79 -0.02 -7.21
N ALA A 100 -8.62 0.42 -7.70
CA ALA A 100 -7.32 -0.02 -7.20
C ALA A 100 -7.07 0.26 -5.72
N CYS A 101 -7.59 1.35 -5.21
CA CYS A 101 -7.45 1.74 -3.81
C CYS A 101 -8.87 1.90 -3.26
N GLY A 102 -9.55 0.75 -3.12
CA GLY A 102 -10.96 0.71 -2.73
C GLY A 102 -11.20 1.31 -1.34
N GLY A 103 -10.25 1.16 -0.42
CA GLY A 103 -10.26 1.80 0.88
C GLY A 103 -9.77 3.27 0.84
N GLN A 104 -9.79 3.92 2.00
CA GLN A 104 -9.23 5.28 2.13
C GLN A 104 -7.71 5.22 1.95
N VAL A 105 -7.17 6.17 1.19
CA VAL A 105 -5.72 6.41 1.10
C VAL A 105 -5.35 7.48 2.11
N SER A 106 -4.47 7.16 3.05
CA SER A 106 -3.93 8.06 4.06
C SER A 106 -2.43 8.22 3.83
N CYS A 107 -2.01 9.40 3.43
CA CYS A 107 -0.62 9.68 3.12
C CYS A 107 -0.07 10.83 3.96
N GLY A 108 1.06 10.62 4.62
CA GLY A 108 1.66 11.61 5.53
C GLY A 108 3.18 11.56 5.55
N GLY A 109 3.78 12.52 6.27
CA GLY A 109 5.23 12.66 6.40
C GLY A 109 5.77 13.90 5.70
N ALA A 110 6.89 13.80 5.00
CA ALA A 110 7.52 14.98 4.38
C ALA A 110 6.98 15.25 2.96
N SER A 111 6.96 14.22 2.11
CA SER A 111 6.46 14.32 0.73
C SER A 111 5.56 13.13 0.41
N CYS A 112 4.47 13.42 -0.29
CA CYS A 112 3.55 12.41 -0.75
C CYS A 112 3.07 12.70 -2.18
N ASP A 113 3.17 11.68 -3.03
CA ASP A 113 2.54 11.60 -4.34
C ASP A 113 1.46 10.52 -4.32
N VAL A 114 0.22 10.88 -4.67
CA VAL A 114 -0.89 9.93 -4.81
C VAL A 114 -1.52 10.08 -6.19
N LEU A 115 -1.30 9.06 -7.01
CA LEU A 115 -1.83 8.99 -8.36
C LEU A 115 -3.04 8.08 -8.42
N CYS A 116 -4.23 8.68 -8.38
CA CYS A 116 -5.49 7.96 -8.59
C CYS A 116 -6.05 8.22 -9.98
N ALA A 117 -6.27 7.16 -10.76
CA ALA A 117 -7.10 7.26 -11.95
C ALA A 117 -8.57 7.56 -11.59
N PRO A 118 -9.41 8.01 -12.54
CA PRO A 118 -10.82 8.22 -12.28
C PRO A 118 -11.49 6.97 -11.68
N LYS A 119 -12.14 7.13 -10.52
CA LYS A 119 -12.78 6.04 -9.74
C LYS A 119 -11.83 5.00 -9.13
N ALA A 120 -10.51 5.21 -9.17
CA ALA A 120 -9.57 4.27 -8.56
C ALA A 120 -9.52 4.37 -7.03
N CYS A 121 -9.77 5.56 -6.49
CA CYS A 121 -9.74 5.84 -5.05
C CYS A 121 -11.13 6.25 -4.52
N PRO A 122 -12.14 5.36 -4.58
CA PRO A 122 -13.51 5.68 -4.15
C PRO A 122 -13.60 5.97 -2.65
N GLY A 123 -12.69 5.44 -1.83
CA GLY A 123 -12.58 5.74 -0.40
C GLY A 123 -11.98 7.11 -0.08
N GLY A 124 -11.56 7.86 -1.11
CA GLY A 124 -10.96 9.19 -0.96
C GLY A 124 -9.47 9.14 -0.61
N VAL A 125 -8.83 10.31 -0.75
CA VAL A 125 -7.42 10.51 -0.42
C VAL A 125 -7.33 11.57 0.67
N CYS A 126 -6.72 11.23 1.80
CA CYS A 126 -6.33 12.17 2.85
C CYS A 126 -4.81 12.30 2.83
N CYS A 127 -4.32 13.48 2.49
CA CYS A 127 -2.91 13.82 2.57
C CYS A 127 -2.64 14.82 3.71
N SER A 128 -1.82 14.40 4.67
CA SER A 128 -1.34 15.19 5.81
C SER A 128 0.17 15.43 5.78
N ALA A 129 0.83 15.14 4.65
CA ALA A 129 2.25 15.38 4.46
C ALA A 129 2.56 16.89 4.34
N ALA A 130 3.82 17.27 4.55
CA ALA A 130 4.26 18.66 4.36
C ALA A 130 4.13 19.13 2.89
N SER A 131 4.31 18.21 1.94
CA SER A 131 4.05 18.41 0.52
C SER A 131 3.18 17.28 -0.03
N CYS A 132 2.12 17.64 -0.76
CA CYS A 132 1.15 16.70 -1.33
C CYS A 132 0.94 16.97 -2.82
N GLU A 133 1.16 15.95 -3.65
CA GLU A 133 0.80 15.93 -5.06
C GLU A 133 -0.30 14.89 -5.29
N LEU A 134 -1.53 15.36 -5.55
CA LEU A 134 -2.72 14.49 -5.62
C LEU A 134 -3.29 14.36 -7.04
N HIS A 135 -2.60 14.88 -8.05
CA HIS A 135 -2.95 14.72 -9.47
C HIS A 135 -4.43 15.03 -9.81
N GLY A 136 -4.99 16.08 -9.18
CA GLY A 136 -6.38 16.51 -9.37
C GLY A 136 -7.41 15.87 -8.44
N ASN A 137 -7.01 14.97 -7.55
CA ASN A 137 -7.88 14.43 -6.50
C ASN A 137 -8.04 15.42 -5.34
N PRO A 138 -9.27 15.59 -4.80
CA PRO A 138 -9.48 16.44 -3.64
C PRO A 138 -8.83 15.83 -2.40
N ASN A 139 -8.16 16.66 -1.60
CA ASN A 139 -7.71 16.25 -0.27
C ASN A 139 -8.91 16.19 0.68
N GLN A 140 -9.19 15.01 1.22
CA GLN A 140 -10.33 14.72 2.09
C GLN A 140 -9.91 14.44 3.54
N CYS A 141 -8.79 15.00 4.00
CA CYS A 141 -8.52 15.06 5.44
C CYS A 141 -9.56 15.95 6.11
N SER A 142 -10.70 15.38 6.50
CA SER A 142 -11.68 16.05 7.35
C SER A 142 -11.01 16.38 8.69
N LEU A 143 -10.94 17.67 9.01
CA LEU A 143 -10.62 18.18 10.36
C LEU A 143 -11.74 17.84 11.35
#